data_AF-S4NST9-F1
#
_entry.id   AF-S4NST9-F1
#
_cell.length_a   1.000
_cell.length_b   1.000
_cell.length_c   1.000
_cell.angle_alpha   90.00
_cell.angle_beta   90.00
_cell.angle_gamma   90.00
#
_symmetry.space_group_name_H-M   'P 1'
#
loop_
_entity.id
_entity.type
_entity.pdbx_description
1 polymer ?
#
loop_
_entity_poly.entity_id
_entity_poly.type
_entity_poly.pdbx_seq_one_letter_code
_entity_poly.pdbx_strand_id
1 'polypeptide(L)'
;AELYDVFIEDIIKKGYLFKRGYLLPTMREYWCVLQPCALTYYKSSSQKEQCGRIAIDEYCSVEAAPGEGKIQRFQVITPERTFEFG
;
A
#
# COMPACT_ATOMS: atom_id res chain seq x y z
N ALA A 1 4.16 -17.73 9.50
CA ALA A 1 3.33 -18.74 8.78
C ALA A 1 2.03 -18.05 8.40
N GLU A 2 1.48 -18.33 7.22
CA GLU A 2 0.28 -17.65 6.68
C GLU A 2 -0.91 -17.63 7.67
N LEU A 3 -1.06 -18.69 8.48
CA LEU A 3 -2.07 -18.75 9.55
C LEU A 3 -1.88 -17.68 10.64
N TYR A 4 -0.64 -17.38 11.03
CA TYR A 4 -0.36 -16.35 12.03
C TYR A 4 -0.66 -14.95 11.47
N ASP A 5 -0.28 -14.72 10.21
CA ASP A 5 -0.53 -13.45 9.53
C ASP A 5 -2.03 -13.14 9.46
N VAL A 6 -2.86 -14.13 9.13
CA VAL A 6 -4.31 -13.96 8.97
C VAL A 6 -5.04 -13.92 10.32
N PHE A 7 -4.73 -14.85 11.24
CA PHE A 7 -5.53 -15.02 12.47
C PHE A 7 -5.03 -14.21 13.67
N ILE A 8 -3.80 -13.70 13.64
CA ILE A 8 -3.22 -12.92 14.74
C ILE A 8 -2.97 -11.47 14.32
N GLU A 9 -2.45 -11.25 13.11
CA GLU A 9 -2.11 -9.90 12.62
C GLU A 9 -3.19 -9.29 11.71
N ASP A 10 -4.28 -10.02 11.45
CA ASP A 10 -5.38 -9.61 10.56
C ASP A 10 -4.89 -9.15 9.18
N ILE A 11 -3.82 -9.76 8.67
CA ILE A 11 -3.29 -9.43 7.35
C ILE A 11 -4.19 -10.06 6.29
N ILE A 12 -4.85 -9.20 5.51
CA ILE A 12 -5.66 -9.58 4.35
C ILE A 12 -4.75 -9.93 3.17
N LYS A 13 -3.73 -9.08 2.93
CA LYS A 13 -2.78 -9.27 1.82
C LYS A 13 -1.46 -8.56 2.14
N LYS A 14 -0.36 -9.13 1.66
CA LYS A 14 0.95 -8.47 1.67
C LYS A 14 1.74 -8.77 0.40
N GLY A 15 2.64 -7.86 0.03
CA GLY A 15 3.42 -7.98 -1.20
C GLY A 15 4.20 -6.72 -1.53
N TYR A 16 5.10 -6.83 -2.49
CA TYR A 16 5.80 -5.66 -3.02
C TYR A 16 4.89 -4.90 -3.99
N LEU A 17 4.85 -3.58 -3.82
CA LEU A 17 4.21 -2.64 -4.75
C LEU A 17 5.16 -1.46 -4.97
N PHE A 18 5.13 -0.90 -6.17
CA PHE A 18 5.71 0.41 -6.41
C PHE A 18 4.76 1.48 -5.91
N LYS A 19 5.29 2.44 -5.17
CA LYS A 19 4.54 3.59 -4.68
C LYS A 19 5.18 4.88 -5.19
N ARG A 20 4.34 5.82 -5.62
CA ARG A 20 4.78 7.16 -6.01
C ARG A 20 5.21 7.95 -4.78
N GLY A 21 6.39 8.59 -4.87
CA GLY A 21 6.88 9.54 -3.88
C GLY A 21 6.02 10.81 -3.79
N TYR A 22 5.98 11.43 -2.61
CA TYR A 22 5.22 12.67 -2.40
C TYR A 22 5.93 13.90 -2.98
N LEU A 23 7.21 14.08 -2.64
CA LEU A 23 8.03 15.22 -3.09
C LEU A 23 8.55 15.05 -4.53
N LEU A 24 8.97 13.83 -4.86
CA LEU A 24 9.50 13.49 -6.18
C LEU A 24 8.58 12.46 -6.82
N PRO A 25 8.18 12.66 -8.09
CA PRO A 25 7.25 11.78 -8.82
C PRO A 25 7.91 10.45 -9.25
N THR A 26 8.81 9.92 -8.43
CA THR A 26 9.51 8.66 -8.66
C THR A 26 8.75 7.51 -8.02
N MET A 27 8.70 6.39 -8.73
CA MET A 27 8.16 5.13 -8.21
C MET A 27 9.25 4.41 -7.42
N ARG A 28 8.92 3.93 -6.22
CA ARG A 28 9.83 3.15 -5.38
C ARG A 28 9.10 1.92 -4.86
N GLU A 29 9.79 0.79 -4.86
CA GLU A 29 9.27 -0.46 -4.34
C GLU A 29 9.21 -0.44 -2.80
N TYR A 30 8.09 -0.90 -2.25
CA TYR A 30 7.86 -1.07 -0.82
C TYR A 30 7.16 -2.39 -0.54
N TRP A 31 7.40 -2.96 0.65
CA TRP A 31 6.60 -4.08 1.15
C TRP A 31 5.33 -3.54 1.78
N CYS A 32 4.20 -3.78 1.15
CA CYS A 32 2.89 -3.35 1.61
C CYS A 32 2.18 -4.48 2.38
N VAL A 33 1.53 -4.11 3.48
CA VAL A 33 0.72 -4.99 4.32
C VAL A 33 -0.66 -4.34 4.47
N LEU A 34 -1.66 -5.00 3.91
CA LEU A 34 -3.07 -4.61 3.96
C LEU A 34 -3.74 -5.35 5.12
N GLN A 35 -4.35 -4.55 5.99
CA GLN A 35 -5.18 -4.95 7.13
C GLN A 35 -6.55 -4.26 7.00
N PRO A 36 -7.60 -4.69 7.72
CA PRO A 36 -8.97 -4.17 7.54
C PRO A 36 -9.10 -2.64 7.53
N CYS A 37 -8.36 -1.95 8.40
CA CYS A 37 -8.46 -0.49 8.56
C CYS A 37 -7.17 0.24 8.18
N ALA A 38 -6.21 -0.43 7.54
CA ALA A 38 -4.94 0.21 7.20
C ALA A 38 -4.17 -0.50 6.07
N LEU A 39 -3.48 0.31 5.27
CA LEU A 39 -2.39 -0.13 4.41
C LEU A 39 -1.07 0.44 4.94
N THR A 40 -0.24 -0.43 5.51
CA THR A 40 1.09 -0.05 6.03
C THR A 40 2.16 -0.48 5.05
N TYR A 41 3.17 0.35 4.81
CA TYR A 41 4.27 0.02 3.90
C TYR A 41 5.64 0.19 4.55
N TYR A 42 6.51 -0.77 4.27
CA TYR A 42 7.82 -0.95 4.89
C TYR A 42 8.91 -0.95 3.83
N LYS A 43 10.15 -0.69 4.28
CA LYS A 43 11.31 -0.70 3.40
C LYS A 43 11.58 -2.07 2.78
N SER A 44 11.24 -3.16 3.48
CA SER A 44 11.42 -4.54 3.04
C SER A 44 10.42 -5.49 3.71
N SER A 45 10.35 -6.74 3.24
CA SER A 45 9.51 -7.80 3.80
C SER A 45 9.83 -8.18 5.25
N SER A 46 10.96 -7.71 5.80
CA SER A 46 11.29 -7.87 7.22
C SER A 46 10.40 -7.04 8.16
N GLN A 47 9.67 -6.05 7.62
CA GLN A 47 8.76 -5.15 8.36
C GLN A 47 9.43 -4.39 9.53
N LYS A 48 10.76 -4.28 9.54
CA LYS A 48 11.51 -3.60 10.61
C LYS A 48 11.47 -2.07 10.53
N GLU A 49 11.32 -1.54 9.32
CA GLU A 49 11.33 -0.10 9.05
C GLU A 49 10.02 0.30 8.37
N GLN A 50 9.10 0.86 9.14
CA GLN A 50 7.84 1.39 8.64
C GLN A 50 8.08 2.73 7.93
N CYS A 51 7.77 2.80 6.64
CA CYS A 51 7.92 4.02 5.85
C CYS A 51 6.62 4.86 5.80
N GLY A 52 5.48 4.26 6.15
CA GLY A 52 4.23 4.98 6.37
C GLY A 52 3.04 4.06 6.54
N ARG A 53 1.92 4.67 6.94
CA ARG A 53 0.64 4.02 7.17
C ARG A 53 -0.48 4.87 6.58
N ILE A 54 -1.39 4.22 5.88
CA ILE A 54 -2.60 4.81 5.29
C ILE A 54 -3.76 4.24 6.09
N ALA A 55 -4.51 5.09 6.79
CA ALA A 55 -5.77 4.66 7.41
C ALA A 55 -6.79 4.40 6.31
N ILE A 56 -7.57 3.33 6.43
CA ILE A 56 -8.65 2.99 5.51
C ILE A 56 -9.95 3.01 6.29
N ASP A 57 -10.88 3.83 5.84
CA ASP A 57 -12.20 4.00 6.41
C ASP A 57 -13.24 4.26 5.30
N GLU A 58 -14.47 4.60 5.68
CA GLU A 58 -15.58 4.86 4.77
C GLU A 58 -15.39 6.08 3.85
N TYR A 59 -14.43 6.96 4.15
CA TYR A 59 -14.10 8.14 3.34
C TYR A 59 -12.99 7.86 2.33
N CYS A 60 -12.41 6.67 2.36
CA CYS A 60 -11.41 6.24 1.41
C CYS A 60 -12.04 5.59 0.17
N SER A 61 -11.45 5.80 -1.00
CA SER A 61 -11.84 5.11 -2.24
C SER A 61 -10.63 4.63 -3.03
N VAL A 62 -10.85 3.67 -3.92
CA VAL A 62 -9.81 3.11 -4.79
C VAL A 62 -10.25 3.22 -6.23
N GLU A 63 -9.39 3.80 -7.06
CA GLU A 63 -9.62 3.96 -8.49
C GLU A 63 -8.50 3.32 -9.29
N ALA A 64 -8.84 2.70 -10.43
CA ALA A 64 -7.85 2.25 -11.38
C ALA A 64 -7.20 3.47 -12.06
N ALA A 65 -5.88 3.43 -12.23
CA ALA A 65 -5.13 4.48 -12.91
C ALA A 65 -4.44 3.93 -14.17
N PRO A 66 -4.29 4.73 -15.24
CA PRO A 66 -3.65 4.28 -16.46
C PRO A 66 -2.20 3.87 -16.16
N GLY A 67 -1.85 2.62 -16.47
CA GLY A 67 -0.51 2.06 -16.32
C GLY A 67 0.48 2.52 -17.40
N GLU A 68 1.77 2.23 -17.20
CA GLU A 68 2.76 2.28 -18.29
C GLU A 68 3.12 0.86 -18.73
N GLY A 69 2.85 0.55 -20.01
CA GLY A 69 3.10 -0.79 -20.57
C GLY A 69 2.30 -1.88 -19.86
N LYS A 70 2.99 -2.81 -19.18
CA LYS A 70 2.38 -3.93 -18.44
C LYS A 70 2.13 -3.61 -16.96
N ILE A 71 2.56 -2.45 -16.48
CA ILE A 71 2.43 -2.06 -15.08
C ILE A 71 1.00 -1.60 -14.86
N GLN A 72 0.24 -2.30 -14.02
CA GLN A 72 -1.11 -1.88 -13.65
C GLN A 72 -1.01 -0.88 -12.50
N ARG A 73 -1.69 0.25 -12.59
CA ARG A 73 -1.70 1.26 -11.52
C ARG A 73 -3.07 1.40 -10.88
N PHE A 74 -3.07 1.81 -9.63
CA PHE A 74 -4.27 2.21 -8.91
C PHE A 74 -3.94 3.35 -7.95
N GLN A 75 -4.96 4.08 -7.54
CA GLN A 75 -4.85 5.16 -6.58
C GLN A 75 -5.76 4.90 -5.40
N VAL A 76 -5.23 5.11 -4.19
CA VAL A 76 -6.00 5.15 -2.94
C VAL A 76 -6.23 6.61 -2.60
N ILE A 77 -7.48 7.05 -2.65
CA ILE A 77 -7.90 8.42 -2.37
C ILE A 77 -8.35 8.47 -0.91
N THR A 78 -7.69 9.28 -0.09
CA THR A 78 -8.11 9.60 1.29
C THR A 78 -8.45 11.09 1.40
N PRO A 79 -9.16 11.53 2.46
CA PRO A 79 -9.45 12.94 2.68
C PRO A 79 -8.20 13.84 2.71
N GLU A 80 -7.08 13.32 3.19
CA GLU A 80 -5.83 14.07 3.34
C GLU A 80 -4.99 14.07 2.06
N ARG A 81 -4.95 12.94 1.34
CA ARG A 81 -4.14 12.81 0.12
C ARG A 81 -4.49 11.58 -0.72
N THR A 82 -4.16 11.68 -2.00
CA THR A 82 -4.16 10.53 -2.92
C THR A 82 -2.81 9.84 -2.96
N PHE A 83 -2.81 8.51 -2.95
CA PHE A 83 -1.63 7.66 -3.02
C PHE A 83 -1.66 6.81 -4.29
N GLU A 84 -0.63 6.91 -5.12
CA GLU A 84 -0.51 6.08 -6.33
C GLU A 84 0.39 4.88 -6.10
N PHE A 85 -0.11 3.71 -6.54
CA PHE A 85 0.56 2.42 -6.50
C PHE A 85 0.58 1.76 -7.88
N GLY A 86 1.56 0.90 -8.13
CA GLY A 86 1.71 0.11 -9.35
C GLY A 86 2.64 -1.09 -9.20
#